data_AF-M8ECS4-F1
#
_entry.id   AF-M8ECS4-F1
#
_cell.length_a   1.000
_cell.length_b   1.000
_cell.length_c   1.000
_cell.angle_alpha   90.00
_cell.angle_beta   90.00
_cell.angle_gamma   90.00
#
_symmetry.space_group_name_H-M   'P 1'
#
loop_
_entity.id
_entity.type
_entity.pdbx_description
1 polymer ?
#
loop_
_entity_poly.entity_id
_entity_poly.type
_entity_poly.pdbx_seq_one_letter_code
_entity_poly.pdbx_strand_id
1 'polypeptide(L)'
;APTEQAALEELDQFEQTWGSRYPLMVRSWRNNWDEIATFFKYPPEIRKLIYTTNVIESYHRQLRKVTKGKAMFPTDDALLKMLYLVTMDVLRKWTGRVQNWGQILLQLSVFFEDRVQPYIR
;
A
#
# COMPACT_ATOMS: atom_id res chain seq x y z
N ALA A 1 -1.30 15.56 -6.65
CA ALA A 1 -0.52 16.78 -6.39
C ALA A 1 0.99 16.49 -6.37
N PRO A 2 1.84 17.43 -6.83
CA PRO A 2 3.30 17.27 -6.83
C PRO A 2 3.93 17.45 -5.45
N THR A 3 3.39 18.35 -4.62
CA THR A 3 3.88 18.71 -3.27
C THR A 3 2.78 18.52 -2.21
N GLU A 4 3.18 18.52 -0.94
CA GLU A 4 2.27 18.44 0.21
C GLU A 4 1.30 19.63 0.25
N GLN A 5 1.78 20.85 0.04
CA GLN A 5 0.94 22.06 0.05
C GLN A 5 -0.14 22.01 -1.04
N ALA A 6 0.23 21.62 -2.26
CA ALA A 6 -0.75 21.43 -3.33
C ALA A 6 -1.74 20.29 -3.00
N ALA A 7 -1.32 19.28 -2.23
CA ALA A 7 -2.22 18.22 -1.82
C ALA A 7 -3.21 18.66 -0.73
N LEU A 8 -2.81 19.58 0.15
CA LEU A 8 -3.71 20.22 1.12
C LEU A 8 -4.78 21.05 0.41
N GLU A 9 -4.39 21.85 -0.59
CA GLU A 9 -5.34 22.64 -1.39
C GLU A 9 -6.38 21.74 -2.10
N GLU A 10 -5.93 20.61 -2.67
CA GLU A 10 -6.83 19.62 -3.26
C GLU A 10 -7.74 18.94 -2.21
N LEU A 11 -7.24 18.72 -0.98
CA LEU A 11 -8.05 18.20 0.12
C LEU A 11 -9.12 19.22 0.56
N ASP A 12 -8.80 20.51 0.55
CA ASP A 12 -9.76 21.59 0.82
C ASP A 12 -10.87 21.62 -0.24
N GLN A 13 -10.52 21.50 -1.53
CA GLN A 13 -11.51 21.44 -2.62
C GLN A 13 -12.37 20.18 -2.54
N PHE A 14 -11.76 19.05 -2.18
CA PHE A 14 -12.48 17.80 -1.96
C PHE A 14 -13.50 17.92 -0.83
N GLU A 15 -13.13 18.57 0.28
CA GLU A 15 -14.04 18.84 1.40
C GLU A 15 -15.20 19.75 1.00
N GLN A 16 -14.96 20.80 0.20
CA GLN A 16 -16.03 21.66 -0.30
C GLN A 16 -17.07 20.88 -1.11
N THR A 17 -16.60 19.91 -1.92
CA THR A 17 -17.47 19.14 -2.81
C THR A 17 -18.19 18.00 -2.07
N TRP A 18 -17.49 17.28 -1.20
CA TRP A 18 -17.94 16.00 -0.64
C TRP A 18 -18.12 16.01 0.89
N GLY A 19 -17.67 17.05 1.58
CA GLY A 19 -17.68 17.13 3.04
C GLY A 19 -19.07 17.10 3.64
N SER A 20 -20.09 17.63 2.95
CA SER A 20 -21.48 17.56 3.38
C SER A 20 -22.04 16.13 3.36
N ARG A 21 -21.66 15.35 2.34
CA ARG A 21 -22.14 13.96 2.15
C ARG A 21 -21.34 12.95 2.96
N TYR A 22 -20.04 13.18 3.13
CA TYR A 22 -19.11 12.24 3.76
C TYR A 22 -18.21 12.91 4.83
N PRO A 23 -18.81 13.51 5.87
CA PRO A 23 -18.06 14.28 6.87
C PRO A 23 -17.06 13.44 7.66
N LEU A 24 -17.37 12.16 7.91
CA LEU A 24 -16.48 11.23 8.63
C LEU A 24 -15.23 10.88 7.83
N MET A 25 -15.36 10.78 6.50
CA MET A 25 -14.22 10.52 5.63
C MET A 25 -13.27 11.71 5.68
N VAL A 26 -13.77 12.92 5.41
CA VAL A 26 -12.94 14.14 5.44
C VAL A 26 -12.24 14.30 6.80
N ARG A 27 -12.96 14.10 7.90
CA ARG A 27 -12.38 14.13 9.25
C ARG A 27 -11.25 13.12 9.42
N SER A 28 -11.42 11.89 8.93
CA SER A 28 -10.38 10.87 8.99
C SER A 28 -9.12 11.28 8.21
N TRP A 29 -9.28 11.85 7.00
CA TRP A 29 -8.15 12.35 6.21
C TRP A 29 -7.43 13.51 6.89
N ARG A 30 -8.16 14.46 7.49
CA ARG A 30 -7.59 15.59 8.24
C ARG A 30 -6.85 15.13 9.49
N ASN A 31 -7.46 14.24 10.28
CA ASN A 31 -6.88 13.76 11.53
C ASN A 31 -5.59 12.96 11.31
N ASN A 32 -5.50 12.22 10.21
CA ASN A 32 -4.33 11.40 9.88
C ASN A 32 -3.41 12.08 8.84
N TRP A 33 -3.60 13.38 8.59
CA TRP A 33 -2.89 14.08 7.51
C TRP A 33 -1.37 14.00 7.67
N ASP A 34 -0.86 14.20 8.88
CA ASP A 34 0.59 14.18 9.16
C ASP A 34 1.23 12.85 8.74
N GLU A 35 0.53 11.73 8.97
CA GLU A 35 0.99 10.40 8.55
C GLU A 35 0.92 10.22 7.04
N ILE A 36 -0.20 10.62 6.42
CA ILE A 36 -0.44 10.49 4.98
C ILE A 36 0.53 11.38 4.19
N ALA A 37 0.81 12.59 4.68
CA ALA A 37 1.65 13.59 4.05
C ALA A 37 3.13 13.17 4.00
N THR A 38 3.57 12.28 4.90
CA THR A 38 4.95 11.75 4.88
C THR A 38 5.32 11.15 3.52
N PHE A 39 4.32 10.68 2.79
CA PHE A 39 4.46 10.14 1.45
C PHE A 39 5.04 11.14 0.43
N PHE A 40 4.80 12.45 0.60
CA PHE A 40 5.36 13.50 -0.27
C PHE A 40 6.86 13.72 -0.09
N LYS A 41 7.46 13.17 0.98
CA LYS A 41 8.93 13.17 1.17
C LYS A 41 9.65 12.30 0.14
N TYR A 42 8.93 11.43 -0.57
CA TYR A 42 9.47 10.52 -1.57
C TYR A 42 9.31 11.05 -3.00
N PRO A 43 10.24 10.71 -3.91
CA PRO A 43 10.15 11.08 -5.32
C PRO A 43 8.99 10.32 -6.00
N PRO A 44 8.44 10.83 -7.12
CA PRO A 44 7.30 10.25 -7.83
C PRO A 44 7.40 8.75 -8.12
N GLU A 45 8.60 8.25 -8.40
CA GLU A 45 8.88 6.85 -8.72
C GLU A 45 8.65 5.94 -7.52
N ILE A 46 9.20 6.32 -6.35
CA ILE A 46 8.97 5.62 -5.08
C ILE A 46 7.52 5.80 -4.65
N ARG A 47 6.96 6.99 -4.90
CA ARG A 47 5.56 7.25 -4.60
C ARG A 47 4.64 6.24 -5.30
N LYS A 48 4.85 6.03 -6.59
CA LYS A 48 4.11 5.05 -7.37
C LYS A 48 4.11 3.65 -6.79
N LEU A 49 5.23 3.22 -6.22
CA LEU A 49 5.32 1.91 -5.58
C LEU A 49 4.43 1.79 -4.34
N ILE A 50 4.38 2.82 -3.49
CA ILE A 50 3.65 2.79 -2.22
C ILE A 50 2.13 2.92 -2.46
N TYR A 51 1.68 3.83 -3.34
CA TYR A 51 0.24 4.05 -3.51
C TYR A 51 -0.45 2.92 -4.30
N THR A 52 0.30 2.05 -5.00
CA THR A 52 -0.30 0.92 -5.71
C THR A 52 -0.82 -0.13 -4.73
N THR A 53 -2.15 -0.20 -4.59
CA THR A 53 -2.82 -1.16 -3.71
C THR A 53 -3.01 -2.53 -4.34
N ASN A 54 -2.84 -2.66 -5.67
CA ASN A 54 -3.10 -3.89 -6.44
C ASN A 54 -2.50 -5.16 -5.83
N VAL A 55 -1.26 -5.08 -5.32
CA VAL A 55 -0.56 -6.22 -4.72
C VAL A 55 -1.27 -6.68 -3.44
N ILE A 56 -1.49 -5.75 -2.50
CA ILE A 56 -2.11 -6.04 -1.20
C ILE A 56 -3.59 -6.44 -1.40
N GLU A 57 -4.31 -5.76 -2.28
CA GLU A 57 -5.69 -6.09 -2.60
C GLU A 57 -5.84 -7.46 -3.25
N SER A 58 -4.96 -7.80 -4.21
CA SER A 58 -4.93 -9.13 -4.83
C SER A 58 -4.66 -10.22 -3.80
N TYR A 59 -3.69 -10.01 -2.91
CA TYR A 59 -3.41 -10.93 -1.80
C TYR A 59 -4.63 -11.10 -0.88
N HIS A 60 -5.20 -10.01 -0.37
CA HIS A 60 -6.40 -10.05 0.48
C HIS A 60 -7.59 -10.70 -0.23
N ARG A 61 -7.73 -10.53 -1.55
CA ARG A 61 -8.76 -11.21 -2.34
C ARG A 61 -8.59 -12.73 -2.32
N GLN A 62 -7.36 -13.24 -2.44
CA GLN A 62 -7.07 -14.67 -2.37
C GLN A 62 -7.36 -15.24 -0.98
N LEU A 63 -7.01 -14.51 0.09
CA LEU A 63 -7.37 -14.89 1.45
C LEU A 63 -8.88 -14.95 1.65
N ARG A 64 -9.61 -13.89 1.26
CA ARG A 64 -11.08 -13.86 1.36
C ARG A 64 -11.75 -14.97 0.54
N LYS A 65 -11.20 -15.33 -0.62
CA LYS A 65 -11.73 -16.40 -1.46
C LYS A 65 -11.78 -17.75 -0.73
N VAL A 66 -10.75 -18.08 0.05
CA VAL A 66 -10.68 -19.38 0.73
C VAL A 66 -11.40 -19.42 2.07
N THR A 67 -11.57 -18.25 2.71
CA THR A 67 -12.25 -18.13 4.00
C THR A 67 -13.76 -17.93 3.83
N LYS A 68 -14.23 -17.33 2.73
CA LYS A 68 -15.66 -17.08 2.47
C LYS A 68 -16.53 -18.34 2.57
N GLY A 69 -15.99 -19.51 2.22
CA GLY A 69 -16.71 -20.79 2.27
C GLY A 69 -16.68 -21.49 3.63
N LYS A 70 -16.00 -20.93 4.64
CA LYS A 70 -15.85 -21.56 5.96
C LYS A 70 -16.51 -20.69 7.02
N ALA A 71 -17.63 -21.19 7.56
CA ALA A 71 -18.38 -20.50 8.61
C ALA A 71 -17.63 -20.47 9.95
N MET A 72 -16.86 -21.53 10.27
CA MET A 72 -16.04 -21.58 11.47
C MET A 72 -14.79 -22.43 11.25
N PHE A 73 -13.76 -22.16 12.06
CA PHE A 73 -12.56 -22.97 12.15
C PHE A 73 -12.55 -23.71 13.50
N PRO A 74 -12.14 -24.98 13.55
CA PRO A 74 -12.14 -25.75 14.79
C PRO A 74 -11.07 -25.28 15.78
N THR A 75 -9.96 -24.74 15.28
CA THR A 75 -8.86 -24.17 16.08
C THR A 75 -8.18 -23.03 15.32
N ASP A 76 -7.46 -22.17 16.03
CA ASP A 76 -6.63 -21.11 15.43
C ASP A 76 -5.53 -21.68 14.53
N ASP A 77 -4.96 -22.83 14.90
CA ASP A 77 -3.99 -23.55 14.08
C ASP A 77 -4.55 -23.99 12.72
N ALA A 78 -5.82 -24.39 12.68
CA ALA A 78 -6.48 -24.78 11.43
C ALA A 78 -6.63 -23.58 10.49
N LEU A 79 -6.94 -22.40 11.05
CA LEU A 79 -6.96 -21.14 10.30
C LEU A 79 -5.55 -20.78 9.81
N LEU A 80 -4.55 -20.81 10.70
CA LEU A 80 -3.18 -20.43 10.36
C LEU A 80 -2.58 -21.31 9.26
N LYS A 81 -2.77 -22.64 9.35
CA LYS A 81 -2.35 -23.58 8.30
C LYS A 81 -3.00 -23.26 6.95
N MET A 82 -4.26 -22.86 6.96
CA MET A 82 -4.97 -22.50 5.74
C MET A 82 -4.45 -21.22 5.10
N LEU A 83 -4.26 -20.18 5.92
CA LEU A 83 -3.68 -18.92 5.45
C LEU A 83 -2.28 -19.18 4.88
N TYR A 84 -1.46 -19.98 5.58
CA TYR A 84 -0.14 -20.39 5.11
C TYR A 84 -0.18 -21.07 3.73
N LEU A 85 -1.05 -22.06 3.55
CA LEU A 85 -1.17 -22.77 2.27
C LEU A 85 -1.55 -21.82 1.12
N VAL A 86 -2.46 -20.88 1.37
CA VAL A 86 -2.85 -19.89 0.37
C VAL A 86 -1.73 -18.91 0.08
N THR A 87 -1.01 -18.46 1.11
CA THR A 87 0.17 -17.61 0.92
C THR A 87 1.21 -18.32 0.06
N MET A 88 1.46 -19.62 0.28
CA MET A 88 2.35 -20.41 -0.58
C MET A 88 1.88 -20.46 -2.03
N ASP A 89 0.58 -20.67 -2.27
CA ASP A 89 0.02 -20.70 -3.62
C ASP A 89 0.07 -19.33 -4.32
N VAL A 90 -0.09 -18.24 -3.57
CA VAL A 90 0.09 -16.87 -4.08
C VAL A 90 1.55 -16.63 -4.45
N LEU A 91 2.48 -16.96 -3.55
CA LEU A 91 3.92 -16.76 -3.78
C LEU A 91 4.41 -17.53 -5.01
N ARG A 92 3.92 -18.76 -5.24
CA ARG A 92 4.23 -19.54 -6.46
C ARG A 92 3.87 -18.81 -7.76
N LYS A 93 2.79 -18.03 -7.74
CA LYS A 93 2.31 -17.26 -8.91
C LYS A 93 2.93 -15.87 -9.00
N TRP A 94 3.57 -15.40 -7.93
CA TRP A 94 4.11 -14.06 -7.84
C TRP A 94 5.52 -13.99 -8.45
N THR A 95 5.58 -14.21 -9.77
CA THR A 95 6.82 -14.17 -10.56
C THR A 95 6.99 -12.87 -11.36
N GLY A 96 6.00 -11.98 -11.28
CA GLY A 96 6.01 -10.70 -12.00
C GLY A 96 7.13 -9.77 -11.52
N ARG A 97 7.80 -9.10 -12.47
CA ARG A 97 8.78 -8.05 -12.17
C ARG A 97 8.09 -6.75 -11.81
N VAL A 98 8.65 -6.02 -10.85
CA VAL A 98 8.22 -4.65 -10.54
C VAL A 98 8.53 -3.75 -11.73
N GLN A 99 7.51 -3.06 -12.23
CA GLN A 99 7.67 -2.12 -13.35
C GLN A 99 8.60 -0.98 -12.95
N ASN A 100 9.50 -0.59 -13.85
CA ASN A 100 10.49 0.47 -13.64
C ASN A 100 11.40 0.27 -12.42
N TRP A 101 11.65 -0.99 -12.02
CA TRP A 101 12.48 -1.29 -10.84
C TRP A 101 13.87 -0.65 -10.88
N GLY A 102 14.52 -0.59 -12.04
CA GLY A 102 15.83 0.05 -12.18
C GLY A 102 15.81 1.54 -11.80
N GLN A 103 14.79 2.28 -12.22
CA GLN A 103 14.63 3.70 -11.85
C GLN A 103 14.32 3.87 -10.36
N ILE A 104 13.46 3.00 -9.82
CA ILE A 104 13.11 3.01 -8.39
C ILE A 104 14.35 2.71 -7.54
N LEU A 105 15.16 1.71 -7.93
CA LEU A 105 16.37 1.33 -7.23
C LEU A 105 17.41 2.47 -7.22
N LEU A 106 17.56 3.20 -8.33
CA LEU A 106 18.42 4.39 -8.37
C LEU A 106 17.95 5.46 -7.39
N GLN A 107 16.64 5.76 -7.36
CA GLN A 107 16.08 6.73 -6.41
C GLN A 107 16.26 6.26 -4.95
N LEU A 108 16.05 4.97 -4.68
CA LEU A 108 16.27 4.40 -3.34
C LEU A 108 17.75 4.49 -2.93
N SER A 109 18.68 4.31 -3.87
CA SER A 109 20.12 4.40 -3.60
C SER A 109 20.53 5.82 -3.23
N VAL A 110 19.92 6.85 -3.84
CA VAL A 110 20.17 8.26 -3.50
C VAL A 110 19.54 8.63 -2.16
N PHE A 111 18.31 8.18 -1.90
CA PHE A 111 17.59 8.53 -0.66
C PHE A 111 18.09 7.76 0.57
N PHE A 112 18.60 6.53 0.38
CA PHE A 112 18.95 5.60 1.46
C PHE A 112 20.31 4.92 1.21
N GLU A 113 21.32 5.71 0.84
CA GLU A 113 22.64 5.22 0.45
C GLU A 113 23.21 4.16 1.42
N ASP A 114 23.30 4.50 2.70
CA ASP A 114 23.86 3.61 3.75
C ASP A 114 23.13 2.27 3.88
N ARG A 115 21.86 2.22 3.48
CA ARG A 115 21.01 1.01 3.60
C ARG A 115 21.00 0.17 2.35
N VAL A 116 21.21 0.77 1.17
CA VAL A 116 21.06 0.08 -0.11
C VAL A 116 22.40 -0.40 -0.65
N GLN A 117 23.49 0.34 -0.43
CA GLN A 117 24.86 -0.03 -0.84
C GLN A 117 25.26 -1.48 -0.50
N PRO A 118 24.94 -2.05 0.68
CA PRO A 118 25.30 -3.43 0.99
C PRO A 118 24.66 -4.50 0.08
N TYR A 119 23.55 -4.16 -0.59
CA TYR A 119 22.75 -5.08 -1.41
C TYR A 119 22.94 -4.87 -2.92
N ILE A 120 23.62 -3.80 -3.31
CA ILE A 120 24.03 -3.52 -4.70
C ILE A 120 25.49 -3.97 -4.83
N ARG A 121 25.70 -5.27 -5.03
CA ARG A 121 26.99 -5.83 -5.45
C ARG A 121 26.89 -6.33 -6.89
#